data_AF-A0A943VPL8-F1
#
_entry.id   AF-A0A943VPL8-F1
#
_cell.length_a   1.000
_cell.length_b   1.000
_cell.length_c   1.000
_cell.angle_alpha   90.00
_cell.angle_beta   90.00
_cell.angle_gamma   90.00
#
_symmetry.space_group_name_H-M   'P 1'
#
loop_
_entity.id
_entity.type
_entity.pdbx_description
1 polymer ?
#
loop_
_entity_poly.entity_id
_entity_poly.type
_entity_poly.pdbx_seq_one_letter_code
_entity_poly.pdbx_strand_id
1 'polypeptide(L)' 'MTDDKGNLVWFGDYYGWGKLKSETNVTVTVHQPFRLQNQYTDSETGVHYNFFRYYEPEAGQFLFLMLMVAFTKE' A
#
# COMPACT_ATOMS: atom_id res chain seq x y z
N MET A 1 8.82 -11.33 2.10
CA MET A 1 10.04 -10.75 1.50
C MET A 1 11.23 -11.53 2.03
N THR A 2 12.19 -11.84 1.16
CA THR A 2 13.41 -12.55 1.53
C THR A 2 14.64 -11.72 1.21
N ASP A 3 15.74 -11.97 1.91
CA ASP A 3 17.06 -11.45 1.53
C ASP A 3 17.63 -12.20 0.30
N ASP A 4 18.86 -11.86 -0.09
CA ASP A 4 19.61 -12.48 -1.19
C ASP A 4 19.93 -13.97 -0.96
N LYS A 5 19.89 -14.43 0.30
CA LYS A 5 20.12 -15.81 0.70
C LYS A 5 18.83 -16.61 0.90
N GLY A 6 17.67 -15.98 0.71
CA GLY A 6 16.36 -16.61 0.84
C GLY A 6 15.82 -16.63 2.28
N ASN A 7 16.45 -15.97 3.25
CA ASN A 7 15.92 -15.89 4.60
C ASN A 7 14.72 -14.94 4.66
N LEU A 8 13.70 -15.29 5.44
CA LEU A 8 12.54 -14.43 5.65
C LEU A 8 12.94 -13.16 6.41
N VAL A 9 12.70 -11.99 5.82
CA VAL A 9 12.99 -10.69 6.47
C VAL A 9 11.74 -9.92 6.87
N TRP A 10 10.65 -10.11 6.12
CA TRP A 10 9.36 -9.46 6.38
C TRP A 10 8.22 -10.31 5.83
N PHE A 11 7.10 -10.34 6.55
CA PHE A 11 5.83 -10.84 6.03
C PHE A 11 4.68 -10.01 6.61
N GLY A 12 3.56 -10.00 5.88
CA GLY A 12 2.36 -9.29 6.27
C GLY A 12 1.12 -10.11 5.96
N ASP A 13 0.14 -10.02 6.86
CA ASP A 13 -1.19 -10.57 6.67
C ASP A 13 -2.10 -9.46 6.16
N TYR A 14 -3.00 -9.79 5.24
CA TYR A 14 -3.90 -8.84 4.61
C TYR A 14 -5.36 -9.23 4.82
N TYR A 15 -6.23 -8.22 4.93
CA TYR A 15 -7.66 -8.41 4.72
C TYR A 15 -7.96 -8.66 3.24
N GLY A 16 -9.16 -9.16 2.95
CA GLY A 16 -9.57 -9.54 1.59
C GLY A 16 -9.46 -8.41 0.55
N TRP A 17 -9.53 -7.15 1.00
CA TRP A 17 -9.44 -5.96 0.15
C TRP A 17 -8.06 -5.31 0.11
N GLY A 18 -7.03 -5.91 0.70
CA GLY A 18 -5.65 -5.45 0.57
C GLY A 18 -5.14 -4.54 1.70
N LYS A 19 -6.00 -4.20 2.67
CA LYS A 19 -5.55 -3.55 3.91
C LYS A 19 -4.60 -4.48 4.66
N LEU A 20 -3.44 -3.96 5.05
CA LEU A 20 -2.50 -4.67 5.92
C LEU A 20 -3.14 -4.85 7.30
N LYS A 21 -3.31 -6.11 7.72
CA LYS A 21 -3.87 -6.49 9.03
C LYS A 21 -2.79 -6.49 10.10
N SER A 22 -1.66 -7.09 9.78
CA SER A 22 -0.49 -7.21 10.64
C SER A 22 0.75 -7.37 9.79
N GLU A 23 1.89 -6.93 10.30
CA GLU A 23 3.19 -7.20 9.70
C GLU A 23 4.19 -7.62 10.76
N THR A 24 5.19 -8.38 10.34
CA THR A 24 6.31 -8.80 11.19
C THR A 24 7.62 -8.55 10.46
N ASN A 25 8.48 -7.77 11.11
CA ASN A 25 9.86 -7.55 10.74
C ASN A 25 10.74 -8.56 11.49
N VAL A 26 11.40 -9.47 10.76
CA VAL A 26 12.15 -10.58 11.37
C VAL A 26 13.56 -10.14 11.78
N THR A 27 14.22 -9.32 10.97
CA THR A 27 15.65 -8.98 11.17
C THR A 27 15.92 -7.49 11.22
N VAL A 28 15.28 -6.71 10.36
CA VAL A 28 15.43 -5.24 10.26
C VAL A 28 14.06 -4.61 10.08
N THR A 29 13.92 -3.34 10.44
CA THR A 29 12.71 -2.57 10.12
C THR A 29 12.66 -2.34 8.61
N VAL A 30 11.91 -3.20 7.91
CA VAL A 30 11.61 -3.07 6.49
C VAL A 30 10.34 -2.25 6.33
N HIS A 31 10.42 -1.18 5.54
CA HIS A 31 9.23 -0.50 5.04
C HIS A 31 8.78 -1.16 3.74
N GLN A 32 7.72 -1.97 3.80
CA GLN A 32 7.15 -2.65 2.63
C GLN A 32 5.81 -1.98 2.24
N PRO A 33 5.79 -1.10 1.21
CA PRO A 33 4.57 -0.40 0.80
C PRO A 33 3.70 -1.15 -0.21
N PHE A 34 4.17 -2.25 -0.80
CA PHE A 34 3.37 -3.04 -1.74
C PHE A 34 2.22 -3.77 -1.03
N ARG A 35 1.08 -3.85 -1.70
CA ARG A 35 -0.16 -4.48 -1.22
C ARG A 35 -0.59 -5.57 -2.20
N LEU A 36 -1.87 -5.64 -2.56
CA LEU A 36 -2.33 -6.52 -3.65
C LEU A 36 -1.76 -6.06 -5.00
N GLN A 37 -2.02 -6.85 -6.05
CA GLN A 37 -1.51 -6.56 -7.38
C GLN A 37 -1.79 -5.11 -7.80
N ASN A 38 -0.72 -4.41 -8.22
CA ASN A 38 -0.72 -3.01 -8.65
C ASN A 38 -1.11 -1.98 -7.57
N GLN A 39 -1.13 -2.36 -6.28
CA GLN A 39 -1.44 -1.45 -5.17
C GLN A 39 -0.19 -1.07 -4.38
N TYR A 40 -0.05 0.22 -4.14
CA TYR A 40 0.97 0.82 -3.27
C TYR A 40 0.28 1.61 -2.16
N THR A 41 0.65 1.39 -0.90
CA THR A 41 0.05 2.13 0.22
C THR A 41 0.60 3.56 0.27
N ASP A 42 -0.29 4.52 0.44
CA ASP A 42 0.10 5.84 0.95
C ASP A 42 0.02 5.79 2.48
N SER A 43 1.15 6.03 3.16
CA SER A 43 1.22 6.00 4.62
C SER A 43 0.56 7.21 5.28
N GLU A 44 0.40 8.33 4.56
CA GLU A 44 -0.24 9.53 5.10
C GLU A 44 -1.75 9.35 5.19
N THR A 45 -2.36 8.78 4.15
CA THR A 45 -3.82 8.66 4.02
C THR A 45 -4.35 7.25 4.30
N GLY A 46 -3.50 6.21 4.21
CA GLY A 46 -3.90 4.81 4.33
C GLY A 46 -4.58 4.23 3.09
N VAL A 47 -4.87 5.05 2.08
CA VAL A 47 -5.42 4.61 0.79
C VAL A 47 -4.34 3.94 -0.04
N HIS A 48 -4.73 3.26 -1.11
CA HIS A 48 -3.82 2.57 -2.01
C HIS A 48 -3.83 3.24 -3.38
N TYR A 49 -2.66 3.64 -3.86
CA TYR A 49 -2.49 4.02 -5.25
C TYR A 49 -2.52 2.77 -6.13
N ASN A 50 -3.43 2.75 -7.09
CA ASN A 50 -3.60 1.68 -8.06
C ASN A 50 -3.72 2.27 -9.46
N PHE A 51 -2.59 2.27 -10.19
CA PHE A 51 -2.46 2.66 -11.60
C PHE A 51 -3.48 3.73 -12.05
N PHE A 52 -3.20 4.99 -11.67
CA PHE A 52 -4.03 6.19 -11.92
C PHE A 52 -5.30 6.38 -11.09
N ARG A 53 -5.57 5.51 -10.10
CA ARG A 53 -6.71 5.65 -9.20
C ARG A 53 -6.31 5.46 -7.74
N TYR A 54 -7.02 6.10 -6.83
CA TYR A 54 -6.92 5.82 -5.41
C TYR A 54 -7.99 4.79 -5.01
N TYR A 55 -7.61 3.85 -4.16
CA TYR A 55 -8.43 2.74 -3.70
C TYR A 55 -8.48 2.75 -2.18
N GLU A 56 -9.69 2.76 -1.63
CA GLU A 56 -9.95 2.72 -0.19
C GLU A 56 -10.00 1.25 0.26
N PRO A 57 -8.97 0.73 0.94
CA PRO A 57 -8.90 -0.69 1.26
C PRO A 57 -9.83 -1.10 2.41
N GLU A 58 -10.29 -0.14 3.22
CA GLU A 58 -11.28 -0.38 4.27
C GLU A 58 -12.66 -0.67 3.67
N ALA A 59 -13.06 0.13 2.68
CA ALA A 59 -14.35 0.02 2.02
C ALA A 59 -14.33 -0.94 0.81
N GLY A 60 -13.15 -1.29 0.30
CA GLY A 60 -12.99 -2.17 -0.86
C GLY A 60 -13.42 -1.52 -2.18
N GLN A 61 -13.26 -0.20 -2.32
CA GLN A 61 -13.75 0.54 -3.49
C GLN A 61 -12.75 1.57 -4.00
N PHE A 62 -12.85 1.91 -5.28
CA PHE A 62 -12.11 3.03 -5.85
C PHE A 62 -12.74 4.36 -5.45
N LEU A 63 -11.91 5.33 -5.11
CA LEU A 63 -12.33 6.71 -5.00
C LEU A 63 -12.52 7.27 -6.42
N PHE A 64 -13.67 7.91 -6.69
CA PHE A 64 -13.96 8.47 -8.01
C PHE A 64 -12.93 9.56 -8.40
N LEU A 65 -12.69 9.69 -9.71
CA LEU A 65 -11.53 10.33 -10.36
C LEU A 65 -11.26 11.80 -9.93
N MET A 66 -10.01 12.03 -9.48
CA MET A 66 -9.15 13.22 -9.68
C MET A 66 -9.66 14.61 -9.25
N LEU A 67 -9.27 15.07 -8.05
CA LEU A 67 -8.99 16.50 -7.80
C LEU A 67 -7.47 16.76 -7.89
N MET A 68 -6.92 16.57 -9.07
CA MET A 68 -5.82 17.42 -9.57
C MET A 68 -6.43 18.35 -10.62
N VAL A 69 -7.46 19.10 -10.21
CA VAL A 69 -7.78 20.37 -10.86
C VAL A 69 -6.89 21.40 -10.17
N ALA A 70 -5.89 21.87 -10.89
CA ALA A 70 -5.21 23.15 -10.74
C ALA A 70 -4.98 23.67 -9.30
N PHE A 71 -3.84 23.30 -8.72
CA PHE A 71 -3.06 24.25 -7.91
C PHE A 71 -1.67 24.42 -8.53
N THR A 72 -1.62 24.94 -9.76
CA THR A 72 -0.66 26.00 -10.05
C THR A 72 -1.23 27.26 -9.40
N LYS A 73 -0.85 27.49 -8.13
CA LYS A 73 -0.88 28.84 -7.56
C LYS A 73 0.47 29.46 -7.88
N GLU A 74 0.39 30.46 -8.75
CA GLU A 74 1.38 31.51 -9.08
C GLU A 74 2.80 31.06 -9.46
#